data_AF-A0A842UJI6-F1
#
_entry.id   AF-A0A842UJI6-F1
#
_cell.length_a   1.000
_cell.length_b   1.000
_cell.length_c   1.000
_cell.angle_alpha   90.00
_cell.angle_beta   90.00
_cell.angle_gamma   90.00
#
_symmetry.space_group_name_H-M   'P 1'
#
loop_
_entity.id
_entity.type
_entity.pdbx_description
1 polymer ?
#
loop_
_entity_poly.entity_id
_entity_poly.type
_entity_poly.pdbx_seq_one_letter_code
_entity_poly.pdbx_strand_id
1 'polypeptide(L)'
;MPYQNLQDQVRQYDKRMGWRDPSDHIVLHMAEELGEIARNTLREKRYKKEKFISDELGQEICDLLYLTLKLANNQDIDLNRQWDMMFSRYESKKSRS
;
A
#
# COMPACT_ATOMS: atom_id res chain seq x y z
N MET A 1 -4.25 -7.48 12.70
CA MET A 1 -5.16 -8.13 11.74
C MET A 1 -4.33 -8.98 10.79
N PRO A 2 -4.78 -10.17 10.37
CA PRO A 2 -4.03 -10.96 9.41
C PRO A 2 -4.08 -10.25 8.04
N TYR A 3 -2.91 -9.94 7.45
CA TYR A 3 -2.81 -9.47 6.06
C TYR A 3 -3.51 -10.42 5.08
N GLN A 4 -3.57 -11.72 5.41
CA GLN A 4 -4.35 -12.69 4.64
C GLN A 4 -5.80 -12.27 4.45
N ASN A 5 -6.47 -11.73 5.49
CA ASN A 5 -7.86 -11.29 5.36
C ASN A 5 -7.99 -10.14 4.35
N LEU A 6 -7.03 -9.22 4.34
CA LEU A 6 -6.99 -8.10 3.40
C LEU A 6 -6.66 -8.58 1.99
N GLN A 7 -5.68 -9.48 1.85
CA GLN A 7 -5.34 -10.12 0.58
C GLN A 7 -6.55 -10.86 -0.01
N ASP A 8 -7.30 -11.60 0.81
CA ASP A 8 -8.50 -12.32 0.40
C ASP A 8 -9.63 -11.35 0.01
N GLN A 9 -9.82 -10.26 0.75
CA GLN A 9 -10.80 -9.22 0.41
C GLN A 9 -10.51 -8.60 -0.97
N VAL A 10 -9.26 -8.24 -1.24
CA VAL A 10 -8.82 -7.68 -2.53
C VAL A 10 -9.00 -8.72 -3.65
N ARG A 11 -8.57 -9.96 -3.42
CA ARG A 11 -8.70 -11.06 -4.40
C ARG A 11 -10.15 -11.31 -4.78
N GLN A 12 -11.06 -11.30 -3.80
CA GLN A 12 -12.49 -11.46 -4.05
C GLN A 12 -13.07 -10.26 -4.80
N TYR A 13 -12.64 -9.04 -4.47
CA TYR A 13 -13.06 -7.84 -5.17
C TYR A 13 -12.62 -7.86 -6.65
N ASP A 14 -11.33 -8.11 -6.92
CA ASP A 14 -10.79 -8.23 -8.28
C ASP A 14 -11.52 -9.31 -9.08
N LYS A 15 -11.79 -10.47 -8.46
CA LYS A 15 -12.54 -11.57 -9.09
C LYS A 15 -13.96 -11.16 -9.46
N ARG A 16 -14.66 -10.38 -8.61
CA ARG A 16 -16.00 -9.88 -8.91
C ARG A 16 -15.99 -8.85 -10.04
N MET A 17 -14.95 -8.03 -10.12
CA MET A 17 -14.79 -7.01 -11.16
C MET A 17 -14.24 -7.56 -12.47
N GLY A 18 -13.71 -8.79 -12.47
CA GLY A 18 -13.08 -9.41 -13.65
C GLY A 18 -11.72 -8.81 -13.98
N TRP A 19 -11.07 -8.15 -13.02
CA TRP A 19 -9.79 -7.48 -13.22
C TRP A 19 -8.61 -8.45 -13.18
N ARG A 20 -7.68 -8.26 -14.11
CA ARG A 20 -6.42 -9.02 -14.24
C ARG A 20 -5.32 -8.11 -14.75
N ASP A 21 -4.92 -7.17 -13.91
CA ASP A 21 -3.92 -6.17 -14.28
C ASP A 21 -2.52 -6.78 -14.27
N PRO A 22 -1.69 -6.52 -15.31
CA PRO A 22 -0.27 -6.84 -15.30
C PRO A 22 0.46 -6.18 -14.12
N SER A 23 1.52 -6.82 -13.63
CA SER A 23 2.22 -6.34 -12.42
C SER A 23 2.95 -5.01 -12.64
N ASP A 24 3.46 -4.79 -13.85
CA ASP A 24 4.05 -3.52 -14.29
C ASP A 24 3.03 -2.37 -14.30
N HIS A 25 1.79 -2.63 -14.73
CA HIS A 25 0.71 -1.64 -14.65
C HIS A 25 0.36 -1.32 -13.20
N ILE A 26 0.26 -2.33 -12.32
CA ILE A 26 0.00 -2.10 -10.89
C ILE A 26 1.08 -1.21 -10.28
N VAL A 27 2.36 -1.49 -10.56
CA VAL A 27 3.48 -0.68 -10.07
C VAL A 27 3.44 0.74 -10.62
N LEU A 28 3.03 0.93 -11.87
CA LEU A 28 2.84 2.26 -12.45
C LEU A 28 1.77 3.04 -11.68
N HIS A 29 0.61 2.44 -11.42
CA HIS A 29 -0.45 3.06 -10.61
C HIS A 29 0.01 3.36 -9.18
N MET A 30 0.80 2.46 -8.56
CA MET A 30 1.37 2.73 -7.23
C MET A 30 2.25 4.00 -7.22
N ALA A 31 2.97 4.27 -8.31
CA ALA A 31 3.77 5.49 -8.42
C ALA A 31 2.90 6.75 -8.54
N GLU A 32 1.72 6.65 -9.17
CA GLU A 32 0.72 7.72 -9.24
C GLU A 32 0.19 8.01 -7.82
N GLU A 33 -0.30 7.00 -7.10
CA GLU A 33 -0.84 7.15 -5.73
C GLU A 33 0.20 7.73 -4.77
N LEU A 34 1.46 7.28 -4.88
CA LEU A 34 2.54 7.81 -4.07
C LEU A 34 2.81 9.30 -4.39
N GLY A 35 2.66 9.70 -5.64
CA GLY A 35 2.76 11.10 -6.07
C GLY A 35 1.65 11.97 -5.47
N GLU A 36 0.44 11.41 -5.32
CA GLU A 36 -0.73 12.08 -4.72
C GLU A 36 -0.50 12.28 -3.22
N ILE A 37 -0.03 11.24 -2.52
CA ILE A 37 0.41 11.31 -1.11
C ILE A 37 1.49 12.38 -0.94
N ALA A 38 2.50 12.40 -1.80
CA ALA A 38 3.57 13.40 -1.74
C ALA A 38 3.02 14.83 -1.94
N ARG A 39 2.09 15.02 -2.89
CA ARG A 39 1.46 16.31 -3.15
C ARG A 39 0.67 16.78 -1.93
N ASN A 40 -0.14 15.92 -1.32
CA ASN A 40 -0.96 16.26 -0.16
C ASN A 40 -0.08 16.61 1.06
N THR A 41 0.96 15.82 1.34
CA THR A 41 1.89 16.08 2.46
C THR A 41 2.73 17.36 2.25
N LEU A 42 2.97 17.78 1.01
CA LEU A 42 3.66 19.04 0.71
C LEU A 42 2.76 20.28 0.85
N ARG A 43 1.42 20.14 0.79
CA ARG A 43 0.49 21.26 1.04
C ARG A 43 0.69 21.87 2.43
N GLU A 44 1.02 21.04 3.42
CA GLU A 44 1.31 21.49 4.79
C GLU A 44 2.61 22.33 4.89
N LYS A 45 3.58 22.10 3.99
CA LYS A 45 4.97 22.58 4.19
C LYS A 45 5.39 23.78 3.35
N ARG A 46 4.64 24.22 2.33
CA ARG A 46 5.06 25.34 1.47
C ARG A 46 3.95 26.23 0.91
N TYR A 47 3.93 27.48 1.37
CA TYR A 47 3.67 28.75 0.64
C TYR A 47 2.45 28.90 -0.30
N LYS A 48 1.56 27.91 -0.47
CA LYS A 48 0.29 28.04 -1.20
C LYS A 48 -0.89 27.78 -0.26
N LYS A 49 -1.96 28.55 -0.44
CA LYS A 49 -3.21 28.57 0.36
C LYS A 49 -4.03 27.27 0.33
N GLU A 50 -3.45 26.13 -0.04
CA GLU A 50 -4.17 24.86 -0.06
C GLU A 50 -4.06 24.18 1.30
N LYS A 51 -5.22 23.89 1.89
CA LYS A 51 -5.30 23.23 3.19
C LYS A 51 -4.92 21.76 3.03
N PHE A 52 -4.16 21.23 3.99
CA PHE A 52 -4.03 19.78 4.15
C PHE A 52 -5.41 19.16 4.41
N ILE A 53 -5.73 18.07 3.69
CA ILE A 53 -7.00 17.38 3.82
C ILE A 53 -6.70 15.94 4.21
N SER A 54 -6.95 15.61 5.48
CA SER A 54 -6.65 14.30 6.06
C SER A 54 -7.43 13.17 5.40
N ASP A 55 -8.67 13.43 4.97
CA ASP A 55 -9.52 12.42 4.33
C ASP A 55 -8.98 12.07 2.93
N GLU A 56 -8.54 13.06 2.15
CA GLU A 56 -7.86 12.85 0.87
C GLU A 56 -6.58 12.02 1.08
N LEU A 57 -5.74 12.38 2.07
CA LEU A 57 -4.55 11.59 2.37
C LEU A 57 -4.90 10.15 2.74
N GLY A 58 -5.96 9.96 3.52
CA GLY A 58 -6.43 8.63 3.90
C GLY A 58 -6.88 7.79 2.72
N GLN A 59 -7.53 8.41 1.73
CA GLN A 59 -7.93 7.76 0.47
C GLN A 59 -6.70 7.30 -0.31
N GLU A 60 -5.73 8.19 -0.58
CA GLU A 60 -4.54 7.82 -1.36
C GLU A 60 -3.70 6.73 -0.67
N ILE A 61 -3.64 6.73 0.66
CA ILE A 61 -2.98 5.67 1.44
C ILE A 61 -3.73 4.34 1.27
N CYS A 62 -5.06 4.35 1.29
CA CYS A 62 -5.87 3.15 1.08
C CYS A 62 -5.73 2.63 -0.35
N ASP A 63 -5.65 3.50 -1.36
CA ASP A 63 -5.48 3.13 -2.76
C ASP A 63 -4.10 2.52 -3.00
N LEU A 64 -3.05 3.13 -2.44
CA LEU A 64 -1.71 2.53 -2.47
C LEU A 64 -1.65 1.18 -1.73
N LEU A 65 -2.34 1.04 -0.59
CA LEU A 65 -2.43 -0.21 0.15
C LEU A 65 -3.17 -1.28 -0.66
N TYR A 66 -4.28 -0.92 -1.32
CA TYR A 66 -5.01 -1.80 -2.22
C TYR A 66 -4.12 -2.33 -3.34
N LEU A 67 -3.39 -1.44 -4.03
CA LEU A 67 -2.46 -1.82 -5.09
C LEU A 67 -1.32 -2.70 -4.58
N THR A 68 -0.83 -2.46 -3.36
CA THR A 68 0.18 -3.30 -2.72
C THR A 68 -0.33 -4.72 -2.47
N LEU A 69 -1.55 -4.85 -1.91
CA LEU A 69 -2.21 -6.14 -1.67
C LEU A 69 -2.48 -6.87 -2.99
N LYS A 70 -2.92 -6.13 -4.02
CA LYS A 70 -3.17 -6.64 -5.37
C LYS A 70 -1.90 -7.17 -6.02
N LEU A 71 -0.80 -6.41 -5.94
CA LEU A 71 0.50 -6.85 -6.44
C LEU A 71 0.98 -8.12 -5.74
N ALA A 72 0.87 -8.18 -4.40
CA ALA A 72 1.22 -9.36 -3.64
C ALA A 72 0.39 -10.59 -4.07
N ASN A 73 -0.92 -10.40 -4.26
CA ASN A 73 -1.80 -11.45 -4.76
C ASN A 73 -1.42 -11.94 -6.16
N ASN A 74 -1.07 -11.03 -7.07
CA ASN A 74 -0.65 -11.36 -8.44
C ASN A 74 0.69 -12.12 -8.50
N GLN A 75 1.55 -11.93 -7.51
CA GLN A 75 2.86 -12.57 -7.41
C GLN A 75 2.86 -13.77 -6.45
N ASP A 76 1.68 -14.19 -5.97
CA ASP A 76 1.50 -15.26 -4.99
C ASP A 76 2.36 -15.09 -3.72
N ILE A 77 2.51 -13.84 -3.26
CA ILE A 77 3.26 -13.49 -2.06
C ILE A 77 2.34 -13.54 -0.83
N ASP A 78 2.74 -14.33 0.18
CA ASP A 78 2.13 -14.35 1.50
C ASP A 78 2.64 -13.17 2.36
N LEU A 79 1.83 -12.11 2.49
CA LEU A 79 2.23 -10.92 3.23
C LEU A 79 2.26 -11.14 4.75
N ASN A 80 1.48 -12.06 5.31
CA ASN A 80 1.58 -12.39 6.74
C ASN A 80 2.97 -12.93 7.04
N ARG A 81 3.41 -13.93 6.28
CA ARG A 81 4.74 -14.52 6.45
C ARG A 81 5.84 -13.48 6.23
N GLN A 82 5.76 -12.66 5.18
CA GLN A 82 6.77 -11.63 4.91
C GLN A 82 6.83 -10.58 6.03
N TRP A 83 5.67 -10.19 6.56
CA TRP A 83 5.57 -9.25 7.68
C TRP A 83 6.22 -9.80 8.94
N ASP A 84 5.89 -11.03 9.34
CA ASP A 84 6.44 -11.70 10.52
C ASP A 84 7.97 -11.85 10.42
N MET A 85 8.46 -12.24 9.23
CA MET A 85 9.90 -12.34 8.96
C MET A 85 10.61 -10.97 9.08
N MET A 86 9.96 -9.90 8.62
CA MET A 86 10.52 -8.55 8.66
C MET A 86 10.63 -8.02 10.10
N PHE A 87 9.61 -8.21 10.93
CA PHE A 87 9.66 -7.83 12.36
C PHE A 87 10.69 -8.64 13.14
N SER A 88 10.77 -9.95 12.91
CA SER A 88 11.79 -10.82 13.53
C SER A 88 13.22 -10.33 13.22
N ARG A 89 13.46 -9.82 12.00
CA ARG A 89 14.74 -9.22 11.61
C ARG A 89 15.03 -7.89 12.32
N TYR A 90 14.01 -7.09 12.62
CA TYR A 90 14.18 -5.83 13.34
C TYR A 90 14.47 -6.04 14.83
N GLU A 91 13.83 -7.02 15.46
CA GLU A 91 14.07 -7.37 16.87
C GLU A 91 15.46 -7.97 17.08
N SER A 92 15.90 -8.83 16.16
CA SER A 92 17.27 -9.40 16.18
C SER A 92 18.38 -8.37 15.91
N LYS A 93 18.07 -7.27 15.21
CA LYS A 93 19.02 -6.15 15.02
C LYS A 93 19.12 -5.27 16.26
N LYS A 94 18.00 -4.98 16.92
CA LYS A 94 17.97 -4.17 18.17
C LYS A 94 18.66 -4.85 19.34
N SER A 95 18.62 -6.19 19.42
CA SER A 95 19.33 -6.95 20.46
C SER A 95 20.85 -7.01 20.26
N ARG A 96 21.36 -6.54 19.11
CA ARG A 96 22.80 -6.46 18.79
C ARG A 96 23.39 -5.05 18.91
N SER A 97 22.57 -4.04 19.26
CA SER A 97 22.98 -2.65 19.50
C SER A 97 22.84 -2.29 20.96
#